data_AF-A0A662IFZ6-F1
#
_entry.id   AF-A0A662IFZ6-F1
#
_cell.length_a   1.000
_cell.length_b   1.000
_cell.length_c   1.000
_cell.angle_alpha   90.00
_cell.angle_beta   90.00
_cell.angle_gamma   90.00
#
_symmetry.space_group_name_H-M   'P 1'
#
loop_
_entity.id
_entity.type
_entity.pdbx_description
1 polymer ?
#
loop_
_entity_poly.entity_id
_entity_poly.type
_entity_poly.pdbx_seq_one_letter_code
_entity_poly.pdbx_strand_id
1 'polypeptide(L)'
;MDKIKLLKAMGIGRFQVMALLQAARYYVIHRDLRRAKSFGLNRAIFYAWAKHYGPRSRPWMSLKIEEILNKPSSVEKKKTKCPEGYVEVLGECVQVDSLGHYVIGEKSQTPQDF
;
A
#
# COMPACT_ATOMS: atom_id res chain seq x y z
N MET A 1 -4.88 -29.83 17.23
CA MET A 1 -3.84 -28.79 17.16
C MET A 1 -4.47 -27.46 16.80
N ASP A 2 -4.15 -26.40 17.53
CA ASP A 2 -4.63 -25.05 17.25
C ASP A 2 -4.03 -24.54 15.93
N LYS A 3 -4.87 -24.39 14.89
CA LYS A 3 -4.46 -23.96 13.54
C LYS A 3 -3.74 -22.61 13.57
N ILE A 4 -4.06 -21.73 14.52
CA ILE A 4 -3.43 -20.41 14.65
C ILE A 4 -1.97 -20.56 15.09
N LYS A 5 -1.69 -21.48 16.02
CA LYS A 5 -0.31 -21.75 16.48
C LYS A 5 0.53 -22.35 15.36
N LEU A 6 -0.05 -23.25 14.56
CA LEU A 6 0.63 -23.83 13.39
C LEU A 6 1.01 -22.75 12.36
N LEU A 7 0.06 -21.90 11.97
CA LEU A 7 0.31 -20.83 10.99
C LEU A 7 1.39 -19.86 11.46
N LYS A 8 1.37 -19.49 12.75
CA LYS A 8 2.43 -18.64 13.33
C LYS A 8 3.79 -19.33 13.33
N ALA A 9 3.85 -20.63 13.65
CA ALA A 9 5.09 -21.41 13.59
C ALA A 9 5.66 -21.50 12.16
N MET A 10 4.79 -21.49 11.15
CA MET A 10 5.17 -21.41 9.73
C MET A 10 5.53 -19.98 9.27
N GLY A 11 5.60 -19.01 10.19
CA GLY A 11 5.91 -17.61 9.88
C GLY A 11 4.77 -16.84 9.23
N ILE A 12 3.56 -17.40 9.13
CA ILE A 12 2.39 -16.72 8.56
C ILE A 12 1.75 -15.85 9.65
N GLY A 13 2.10 -14.57 9.61
CA GLY A 13 1.59 -13.54 10.50
C GLY A 13 0.70 -12.51 9.79
N ARG A 14 0.39 -11.43 10.52
CA ARG A 14 -0.43 -10.32 10.00
C ARG A 14 0.20 -9.63 8.80
N PHE A 15 1.53 -9.55 8.74
CA PHE A 15 2.25 -8.93 7.64
C PHE A 15 2.01 -9.68 6.32
N GLN A 16 2.19 -11.01 6.32
CA GLN A 16 2.01 -11.87 5.15
C GLN A 16 0.55 -11.83 4.67
N VAL A 17 -0.41 -11.87 5.60
CA VAL A 17 -1.84 -11.77 5.27
C VAL A 17 -2.17 -10.42 4.62
N MET A 18 -1.62 -9.32 5.14
CA MET A 18 -1.80 -7.98 4.57
C MET A 18 -1.18 -7.87 3.17
N ALA A 19 0.02 -8.40 2.98
CA ALA A 19 0.69 -8.42 1.67
C ALA A 19 -0.15 -9.19 0.64
N LEU A 20 -0.66 -10.37 1.03
CA LEU A 20 -1.52 -11.20 0.18
C LEU A 20 -2.83 -10.50 -0.19
N LEU A 21 -3.50 -9.88 0.76
CA LEU A 21 -4.76 -9.16 0.50
C LEU A 21 -4.57 -8.02 -0.51
N GLN A 22 -3.50 -7.24 -0.35
CA GLN A 22 -3.21 -6.12 -1.25
C GLN A 22 -2.78 -6.60 -2.64
N ALA A 23 -1.99 -7.69 -2.71
CA ALA A 23 -1.65 -8.33 -3.98
C ALA A 23 -2.90 -8.86 -4.70
N ALA A 24 -3.80 -9.53 -3.98
CA ALA A 24 -5.05 -10.03 -4.56
C ALA A 24 -5.93 -8.89 -5.10
N ARG A 25 -6.09 -7.81 -4.34
CA ARG A 25 -6.82 -6.61 -4.79
C ARG A 25 -6.24 -6.04 -6.09
N TYR A 26 -4.92 -5.93 -6.17
CA TYR A 26 -4.24 -5.46 -7.40
C TYR A 26 -4.50 -6.42 -8.57
N TYR A 27 -4.33 -7.72 -8.35
CA TYR A 27 -4.44 -8.75 -9.38
C TYR A 27 -5.85 -8.84 -9.97
N VAL A 28 -6.90 -8.70 -9.15
CA VAL A 28 -8.29 -8.73 -9.64
C VAL A 28 -8.54 -7.66 -10.70
N ILE A 29 -7.92 -6.47 -10.55
CA ILE A 29 -8.13 -5.33 -11.43
C ILE A 29 -7.19 -5.37 -12.64
N HIS A 30 -5.90 -5.66 -12.44
CA HIS A 30 -4.87 -5.51 -13.48
C HIS A 30 -4.46 -6.82 -14.13
N ARG A 31 -4.76 -7.97 -13.51
CA ARG A 31 -4.39 -9.32 -13.96
C ARG A 31 -2.88 -9.56 -14.16
N ASP A 32 -2.03 -8.72 -13.56
CA ASP A 32 -0.57 -8.89 -13.55
C ASP A 32 -0.11 -9.45 -12.20
N LEU A 33 0.30 -10.72 -12.19
CA LEU A 33 0.74 -11.41 -10.97
C LEU A 33 2.08 -10.89 -10.44
N ARG A 34 3.02 -10.51 -11.31
CA ARG A 34 4.34 -10.03 -10.90
C ARG A 34 4.20 -8.68 -10.19
N ARG A 35 3.48 -7.75 -10.81
CA ARG A 35 3.20 -6.45 -10.20
C ARG A 35 2.29 -6.57 -8.98
N ALA A 36 1.36 -7.53 -8.95
CA ALA A 36 0.55 -7.79 -7.75
C ALA A 36 1.40 -8.14 -6.52
N LYS A 37 2.35 -9.08 -6.65
CA LYS A 37 3.25 -9.45 -5.57
C LYS A 37 4.07 -8.26 -5.09
N SER A 38 4.70 -7.55 -6.04
CA SER A 38 5.45 -6.33 -5.76
C SER A 38 4.60 -5.27 -5.02
N PHE A 39 3.38 -5.02 -5.50
CA PHE A 39 2.46 -4.04 -4.92
C PHE A 39 2.05 -4.42 -3.49
N GLY A 40 1.68 -5.70 -3.29
CA GLY A 40 1.21 -6.21 -2.02
C GLY A 40 2.28 -6.12 -0.93
N LEU A 41 3.51 -6.54 -1.23
CA LEU A 41 4.63 -6.43 -0.30
C LEU A 41 4.94 -4.97 0.04
N ASN A 42 5.00 -4.10 -0.98
CA ASN A 42 5.28 -2.67 -0.79
C ASN A 42 4.25 -2.01 0.16
N ARG A 43 2.96 -2.29 -0.02
CA ARG A 43 1.90 -1.78 0.84
C ARG A 43 1.97 -2.35 2.26
N ALA A 44 2.31 -3.63 2.42
CA ALA A 44 2.50 -4.21 3.75
C ALA A 44 3.65 -3.54 4.51
N ILE A 45 4.77 -3.24 3.84
CA ILE A 45 5.91 -2.50 4.41
C ILE A 45 5.48 -1.07 4.79
N PHE A 46 4.80 -0.37 3.87
CA PHE A 46 4.28 0.96 4.13
C PHE A 46 3.39 0.99 5.38
N TYR A 47 2.46 0.05 5.53
CA TYR A 47 1.60 -0.02 6.71
C TYR A 47 2.38 -0.33 7.99
N ALA A 48 3.37 -1.23 7.92
CA ALA A 48 4.22 -1.52 9.08
C ALA A 48 5.00 -0.27 9.53
N TRP A 49 5.58 0.46 8.57
CA TRP A 49 6.27 1.73 8.81
C TRP A 49 5.32 2.80 9.36
N ALA A 50 4.18 3.03 8.71
CA ALA A 50 3.21 4.03 9.12
C ALA A 50 2.61 3.73 10.50
N LYS A 51 2.45 2.46 10.86
CA LYS A 51 2.00 2.08 12.21
C LYS A 51 3.06 2.36 13.28
N HIS A 52 4.34 2.22 12.95
CA HIS A 52 5.42 2.41 13.90
C HIS A 52 5.78 3.90 14.09
N TYR A 53 5.90 4.61 12.96
CA TYR A 53 6.39 5.99 12.86
C TYR A 53 5.28 7.03 12.63
N GLY A 54 4.08 6.61 12.23
CA GLY A 54 3.00 7.53 11.93
C GLY A 54 2.50 8.31 13.16
N PRO A 55 1.81 9.44 12.94
CA PRO A 55 1.31 10.28 14.01
C PRO A 55 0.39 9.49 14.95
N ARG A 56 0.73 9.43 16.23
CA ARG A 56 -0.11 8.78 17.27
C ARG A 56 -1.30 9.65 17.69
N SER A 57 -1.29 10.93 17.33
CA SER A 57 -2.24 11.93 17.81
C SER A 57 -3.48 12.02 16.88
N ARG A 58 -4.62 11.60 17.42
CA ARG A 58 -5.98 11.73 16.84
C ARG A 58 -6.36 13.13 16.30
N PRO A 59 -5.93 14.28 16.88
CA PRO A 59 -6.39 15.60 16.46
C PRO A 59 -6.14 15.91 14.98
N TRP A 60 -5.04 15.41 14.40
CA TRP A 60 -4.70 15.69 13.01
C TRP A 60 -5.66 15.00 12.02
N MET A 61 -6.18 13.82 12.37
CA MET A 61 -7.19 13.14 11.55
C MET A 61 -8.56 13.82 11.65
N SER A 62 -8.97 14.27 12.84
CA SER A 62 -10.26 14.96 13.02
C SER A 62 -10.34 16.23 12.19
N LEU A 63 -9.30 17.07 12.26
CA LEU A 63 -9.21 18.33 11.51
C LEU A 63 -9.21 18.08 10.00
N LYS A 64 -8.50 17.04 9.54
CA LYS A 64 -8.41 16.71 8.11
C LYS A 64 -9.70 16.10 7.55
N ILE A 65 -10.48 15.39 8.38
CA ILE A 65 -11.79 14.86 7.99
C ILE A 65 -12.81 15.98 7.83
N GLU A 66 -12.87 16.93 8.77
CA GLU A 66 -13.72 18.12 8.65
C GLU A 66 -13.38 18.94 7.41
N GLU A 67 -12.09 19.13 7.12
CA GLU A 67 -11.64 19.87 5.94
C GLU A 67 -12.01 19.17 4.62
N ILE A 68 -12.01 17.84 4.58
CA ILE A 68 -12.43 17.06 3.40
C ILE A 68 -13.96 17.10 3.23
N LEU A 69 -14.72 16.98 4.32
CA LEU A 69 -16.19 17.00 4.29
C LEU A 69 -16.74 18.39 3.93
N ASN A 70 -16.07 19.45 4.36
CA ASN A 70 -16.45 20.84 4.06
C ASN A 70 -15.98 21.30 2.68
N LYS A 71 -15.27 20.47 1.92
CA LYS A 71 -14.80 20.82 0.57
C LYS A 71 -15.95 20.66 -0.43
N PRO A 72 -16.34 21.71 -1.18
CA PRO A 72 -17.43 21.61 -2.13
C PRO A 72 -17.12 20.55 -3.20
N SER A 73 -18.11 19.68 -3.45
CA SER A 73 -18.03 18.53 -4.37
C SER A 73 -17.76 18.91 -5.83
N SER A 74 -17.88 20.18 -6.18
CA SER A 74 -17.66 20.77 -7.50
C SER A 74 -16.22 21.22 -7.77
N VAL A 75 -15.30 21.06 -6.82
CA VAL A 75 -13.88 21.27 -7.12
C VAL A 75 -13.40 20.07 -7.92
N GLU A 76 -13.39 20.20 -9.25
CA GLU A 76 -12.60 19.33 -10.13
C GLU A 76 -11.19 19.28 -9.54
N LYS A 77 -10.86 18.17 -8.88
CA LYS A 77 -9.47 17.89 -8.52
C LYS A 77 -8.75 17.82 -9.84
N LYS A 78 -8.06 18.91 -10.24
CA LYS A 78 -7.01 18.85 -11.26
C LYS A 78 -6.24 17.58 -10.93
N LYS A 79 -6.29 16.58 -11.80
CA LYS A 79 -5.54 15.33 -11.62
C LYS A 79 -4.07 15.74 -11.64
N THR A 80 -3.53 16.05 -10.46
CA THR A 80 -2.13 16.39 -10.31
C THR A 80 -1.40 15.13 -10.72
N LYS A 81 -0.74 15.20 -11.88
CA LYS A 81 0.03 14.07 -12.42
C LYS A 81 1.00 13.62 -11.33
N CYS A 82 1.12 12.31 -11.12
CA CYS A 82 2.09 11.80 -10.16
C CYS A 82 3.49 12.34 -10.49
N PRO A 83 4.35 12.57 -9.47
CA PRO A 83 5.73 12.99 -9.68
C PRO A 83 6.50 12.03 -10.61
N GLU A 84 7.63 12.49 -11.14
CA GLU A 84 8.51 11.63 -11.93
C GLU A 84 8.95 10.40 -11.13
N GLY A 85 8.92 9.22 -11.75
CA GLY A 85 9.18 7.95 -11.08
C GLY A 85 8.00 7.38 -10.28
N TYR A 86 6.83 8.02 -10.30
CA TYR A 86 5.61 7.53 -9.66
C TYR A 86 4.51 7.20 -10.68
N VAL A 87 3.72 6.17 -10.38
CA VAL A 87 2.54 5.77 -11.17
C VAL A 87 1.28 5.82 -10.32
N GLU A 88 0.17 6.22 -10.93
CA GLU A 88 -1.14 6.14 -10.28
C GLU A 88 -1.64 4.69 -10.32
N VAL A 89 -1.87 4.11 -9.15
CA VAL A 89 -2.34 2.74 -8.97
C VAL A 89 -3.38 2.71 -7.85
N LEU A 90 -4.56 2.16 -8.14
CA LEU A 90 -5.67 2.04 -7.17
C LEU A 90 -6.03 3.37 -6.46
N GLY A 91 -5.83 4.51 -7.13
CA GLY A 91 -6.10 5.85 -6.59
C GLY A 91 -4.96 6.48 -5.80
N GLU A 92 -3.76 5.89 -5.80
CA GLU A 92 -2.58 6.37 -5.08
C GLU A 92 -1.39 6.53 -6.03
N CYS A 93 -0.56 7.57 -5.84
CA CYS A 93 0.73 7.68 -6.53
C CYS A 93 1.77 6.84 -5.79
N VAL A 94 2.35 5.86 -6.47
CA VAL A 94 3.39 4.99 -5.90
C VAL A 94 4.64 5.01 -6.76
N GLN A 95 5.80 5.12 -6.11
CA GLN A 95 7.09 5.03 -6.76
C GLN A 95 7.32 3.66 -7.41
N VAL A 96 7.90 3.66 -8.61
CA VAL A 96 8.31 2.45 -9.34
C VAL A 96 9.74 2.56 -9.83
N ASP A 97 10.40 1.42 -9.97
CA ASP A 97 11.71 1.34 -10.62
C ASP A 97 11.56 1.23 -12.15
N SER A 98 12.70 1.18 -12.85
CA SER A 98 12.77 1.05 -14.31
C SER A 98 12.18 -0.27 -14.83
N LEU A 99 12.07 -1.30 -14.00
CA LEU A 99 11.48 -2.60 -14.32
C LEU A 99 9.98 -2.65 -13.98
N GLY A 100 9.44 -1.58 -13.40
CA GLY A 100 8.04 -1.47 -13.00
C GLY A 100 7.70 -2.19 -11.68
N HIS A 101 8.69 -2.51 -10.84
CA HIS A 101 8.44 -2.93 -9.47
C HIS A 101 8.20 -1.72 -8.57
N TYR A 102 7.36 -1.89 -7.55
CA TYR A 102 7.06 -0.84 -6.59
C TYR A 102 8.22 -0.66 -5.60
N VAL A 103 8.58 0.60 -5.35
CA VAL A 103 9.73 0.99 -4.53
C VAL A 103 9.27 1.64 -3.24
N ILE A 104 9.97 1.38 -2.13
CA ILE A 104 9.81 2.12 -0.88
C ILE A 104 11.16 2.16 -0.15
N GLY A 105 11.56 3.35 0.34
CA GLY A 105 12.84 3.54 1.01
C GLY A 105 14.03 3.11 0.14
N GLU A 106 14.02 3.51 -1.14
CA GLU A 106 15.05 3.19 -2.14
C GLU A 106 15.21 1.69 -2.46
N LYS A 107 14.34 0.83 -1.91
CA LYS A 107 14.37 -0.62 -2.12
C LYS A 107 13.23 -1.06 -3.03
N SER A 108 13.56 -1.62 -4.19
CA SER A 108 12.61 -2.32 -5.06
C SER A 108 12.06 -3.56 -4.38
N GLN A 109 10.73 -3.73 -4.45
CA GLN A 109 10.04 -4.92 -3.93
C GLN A 109 9.77 -5.87 -5.09
N THR A 110 10.58 -6.91 -5.22
CA THR A 110 10.47 -7.85 -6.35
C THR A 110 9.46 -8.96 -6.05
N PRO A 111 8.92 -9.64 -7.08
CA PRO A 111 8.05 -10.80 -6.88
C PRO A 111 8.71 -11.97 -6.10
N GLN A 112 10.04 -11.99 -6.01
CA GLN A 112 10.83 -12.98 -5.28
C GLN A 112 10.91 -12.68 -3.78
N ASP A 113 10.73 -11.41 -3.38
CA ASP A 113 10.73 -10.99 -1.97
C ASP A 113 9.39 -11.26 -1.27
N PHE A 114 8.35 -11.60 -2.04
CA PHE A 114 6.98 -11.81 -1.58
C PHE A 114 6.77 -13.22 -1.01
#